data_AF-A0A0F8Z0U9-F1
#
_entry.id   AF-A0A0F8Z0U9-F1
#
_cell.length_a   1.000
_cell.length_b   1.000
_cell.length_c   1.000
_cell.angle_alpha   90.00
_cell.angle_beta   90.00
_cell.angle_gamma   90.00
#
_symmetry.space_group_name_H-M   'P 1'
#
loop_
_entity.id
_entity.type
_entity.pdbx_description
1 polymer ?
#
loop_
_entity_poly.entity_id
_entity_poly.type
_entity_poly.pdbx_seq_one_letter_code
_entity_poly.pdbx_strand_id
1 'polypeptide(L)'
;MTLVLVFLIVFLIGPFLFKALIAVSPSLRAIRALGAVVLAAFLIAIGLRYGLLRFWSDSLWLLGAVALTLWSAWIAVIALVVQALRRADPRPTMRRWSGVLGAVGTTVPWFGLVLANLMRST
;
A
#
# COMPACT_ATOMS: atom_id res chain seq x y z
N MET A 1 -2.88 10.07 20.39
CA MET A 1 -1.89 10.30 19.30
C MET A 1 -2.22 11.61 18.63
N THR A 2 -1.27 12.53 18.47
CA THR A 2 -1.50 13.81 17.79
C THR A 2 -1.75 13.57 16.30
N LEU A 3 -2.69 14.29 15.67
CA LEU A 3 -3.00 14.19 14.23
C LEU A 3 -1.75 14.31 13.34
N VAL A 4 -0.76 15.09 13.78
CA VAL A 4 0.56 15.23 13.17
C VAL A 4 1.25 13.87 12.98
N LEU A 5 1.17 12.98 13.97
CA LEU A 5 1.85 11.69 13.92
C LEU A 5 1.18 10.73 12.94
N VAL A 6 -0.17 10.76 12.86
CA VAL A 6 -0.93 10.01 11.84
C VAL A 6 -0.60 10.53 10.45
N PHE A 7 -0.54 11.86 10.27
CA PHE A 7 -0.14 12.49 9.03
C PHE A 7 1.27 12.04 8.61
N LEU A 8 2.25 12.12 9.50
CA LEU A 8 3.62 11.67 9.21
C LEU A 8 3.65 10.18 8.85
N ILE A 9 2.95 9.31 9.58
CA ILE A 9 2.88 7.89 9.24
C ILE A 9 2.34 7.70 7.82
N VAL A 10 1.20 8.30 7.51
CA VAL A 10 0.52 8.12 6.22
C VAL A 10 1.34 8.68 5.06
N PHE A 11 1.90 9.89 5.20
CA PHE A 11 2.53 10.64 4.12
C PHE A 11 4.04 10.45 4.01
N LEU A 12 4.73 9.93 5.03
CA LEU A 12 6.14 9.53 4.92
C LEU A 12 6.28 8.03 4.71
N ILE A 13 5.70 7.19 5.59
CA ILE A 13 6.04 5.77 5.61
C ILE A 13 5.66 5.10 4.29
N GLY A 14 4.49 5.41 3.72
CA GLY A 14 4.04 4.88 2.44
C GLY A 14 5.04 5.17 1.29
N PRO A 15 5.33 6.44 1.00
CA PRO A 15 6.31 6.80 -0.03
C PRO A 15 7.72 6.25 0.22
N PHE A 16 8.19 6.22 1.49
CA PHE A 16 9.49 5.66 1.83
C PHE A 16 9.56 4.15 1.58
N LEU A 17 8.55 3.38 2.02
CA LEU A 17 8.46 1.95 1.75
C LEU A 17 8.38 1.67 0.26
N PHE A 18 7.52 2.39 -0.46
CA PHE A 18 7.41 2.29 -1.91
C PHE A 18 8.77 2.52 -2.57
N LYS A 19 9.47 3.61 -2.22
CA LYS A 19 10.79 3.94 -2.77
C LYS A 19 11.78 2.80 -2.54
N ALA A 20 11.78 2.18 -1.36
CA ALA A 20 12.63 1.03 -1.07
C ALA A 20 12.30 -0.17 -1.98
N LEU A 21 11.02 -0.48 -2.18
CA LEU A 21 10.58 -1.60 -3.04
C LEU A 21 10.94 -1.41 -4.52
N ILE A 22 10.95 -0.16 -5.00
CA ILE A 22 11.28 0.17 -6.40
C ILE A 22 12.76 0.51 -6.63
N ALA A 23 13.59 0.47 -5.59
CA ALA A 23 15.03 0.74 -5.70
C ALA A 23 15.79 -0.42 -6.38
N VAL A 24 15.25 -1.64 -6.30
CA VAL A 24 15.80 -2.83 -6.96
C VAL A 24 15.62 -2.70 -8.48
N SER A 25 16.64 -3.11 -9.25
CA SER A 25 16.56 -3.13 -10.72
C SER A 25 15.37 -3.97 -11.23
N PRO A 26 14.60 -3.45 -12.22
CA PRO A 26 13.45 -4.15 -12.76
C PRO A 26 13.84 -5.52 -13.32
N SER A 27 13.25 -6.60 -12.78
CA SER A 27 13.52 -7.97 -13.20
C SER A 27 12.29 -8.86 -12.96
N LEU A 28 12.20 -10.00 -13.67
CA LEU A 28 11.14 -10.99 -13.43
C LEU A 28 11.11 -11.48 -11.99
N ARG A 29 12.29 -11.65 -11.39
CA ARG A 29 12.42 -12.10 -10.01
C ARG A 29 11.82 -11.09 -9.03
N ALA A 30 12.14 -9.81 -9.20
CA ALA A 30 11.58 -8.73 -8.38
C ALA A 30 10.06 -8.65 -8.52
N ILE A 31 9.53 -8.77 -9.74
CA ILE A 31 8.08 -8.75 -10.00
C ILE A 31 7.40 -9.96 -9.33
N ARG A 32 7.95 -11.17 -9.47
CA ARG A 32 7.40 -12.38 -8.84
C ARG A 32 7.45 -12.29 -7.31
N ALA A 33 8.54 -11.79 -6.75
CA ALA A 33 8.69 -11.59 -5.31
C ALA A 33 7.66 -10.59 -4.78
N LEU A 34 7.47 -9.45 -5.46
CA LEU A 34 6.42 -8.50 -5.12
C LEU A 34 5.02 -9.13 -5.23
N GLY A 35 4.77 -9.94 -6.26
CA GLY A 35 3.51 -10.66 -6.42
C GLY A 35 3.24 -11.62 -5.25
N ALA A 36 4.27 -12.33 -4.78
CA ALA A 36 4.17 -13.18 -3.60
C ALA A 36 3.90 -12.38 -2.32
N VAL A 37 4.56 -11.22 -2.14
CA VAL A 37 4.31 -10.32 -1.00
C VAL A 37 2.87 -9.80 -1.02
N VAL A 38 2.37 -9.36 -2.18
CA VAL A 38 0.98 -8.91 -2.35
C VAL A 38 0.01 -10.02 -1.97
N LEU A 39 0.21 -11.23 -2.51
CA LEU A 39 -0.67 -12.37 -2.24
C LEU A 39 -0.64 -12.74 -0.76
N ALA A 40 0.55 -12.81 -0.15
CA ALA A 40 0.69 -13.12 1.27
C ALA A 40 0.00 -12.08 2.15
N ALA A 41 0.23 -10.78 1.91
CA ALA A 41 -0.40 -9.70 2.65
C ALA A 41 -1.93 -9.74 2.49
N PHE A 42 -2.43 -9.98 1.27
CA PHE A 42 -3.86 -10.10 1.02
C PHE A 42 -4.49 -11.29 1.76
N LEU A 43 -3.85 -12.47 1.72
CA LEU A 43 -4.32 -13.66 2.45
C LEU A 43 -4.29 -13.45 3.96
N ILE A 44 -3.27 -12.78 4.49
CA ILE A 44 -3.20 -12.41 5.91
C ILE A 44 -4.34 -11.47 6.27
N ALA A 45 -4.59 -10.42 5.47
CA ALA A 45 -5.67 -9.49 5.72
C ALA A 45 -7.05 -10.17 5.71
N ILE A 46 -7.30 -11.08 4.77
CA ILE A 46 -8.50 -11.91 4.72
C ILE A 46 -8.59 -12.82 5.95
N GLY A 47 -7.50 -13.51 6.29
CA GLY A 47 -7.45 -14.40 7.44
C GLY A 47 -7.75 -13.67 8.76
N LEU A 48 -7.18 -12.47 8.94
CA LEU A 48 -7.47 -11.61 10.08
C LEU A 48 -8.93 -11.14 10.09
N ARG A 49 -9.47 -10.75 8.92
CA ARG A 49 -10.85 -10.25 8.79
C ARG A 49 -11.89 -11.32 9.12
N TYR A 50 -11.72 -12.52 8.59
CA TYR A 50 -12.73 -13.57 8.64
C TYR A 50 -12.44 -14.67 9.67
N GLY A 51 -11.18 -14.89 10.04
CA GLY A 51 -10.80 -15.85 11.08
C GLY A 51 -11.01 -15.34 12.50
N LEU A 52 -11.08 -14.02 12.70
CA LEU A 52 -11.26 -13.38 14.01
C LEU A 52 -12.56 -12.56 14.11
N LEU A 53 -13.61 -12.99 13.40
CA LEU A 53 -14.91 -12.28 13.31
C LEU A 53 -15.48 -11.90 14.68
N ARG A 54 -15.29 -12.76 15.70
CA ARG A 54 -15.75 -12.54 17.08
C ARG A 54 -15.20 -11.26 17.71
N PHE A 55 -14.03 -10.77 17.26
CA PHE A 55 -13.34 -9.62 17.84
C PHE A 55 -13.43 -8.36 16.97
N TRP A 56 -14.18 -8.40 15.87
CA TRP A 56 -14.15 -7.36 14.84
C TRP A 56 -14.62 -5.99 15.33
N SER A 57 -15.73 -5.92 16.06
CA SER A 57 -16.29 -4.66 16.57
C SER A 57 -15.54 -4.12 17.78
N ASP A 58 -14.89 -5.00 18.54
CA ASP A 58 -14.44 -4.69 19.89
C ASP A 58 -12.92 -4.46 19.97
N SER A 59 -12.18 -4.83 18.91
CA SER A 59 -10.71 -4.75 18.88
C SER A 59 -10.20 -3.72 17.88
N LEU A 60 -9.89 -2.51 18.39
CA LEU A 60 -9.18 -1.47 17.64
C LEU A 60 -7.82 -1.97 17.10
N TRP A 61 -7.17 -2.88 17.82
CA TRP A 61 -5.91 -3.50 17.39
C TRP A 61 -6.11 -4.36 16.14
N LEU A 62 -7.17 -5.16 16.09
CA LEU A 62 -7.48 -5.99 14.92
C LEU A 62 -7.81 -5.13 13.69
N LEU A 63 -8.59 -4.06 13.88
CA LEU A 63 -8.90 -3.09 12.82
C LEU A 63 -7.62 -2.44 12.26
N GLY A 64 -6.73 -2.00 13.16
CA GLY A 64 -5.42 -1.43 12.80
C GLY A 64 -4.54 -2.43 12.05
N ALA A 65 -4.45 -3.67 12.52
CA ALA A 65 -3.66 -4.71 11.88
C ALA A 65 -4.16 -5.04 10.47
N VAL A 66 -5.47 -5.17 10.28
CA VAL A 66 -6.07 -5.39 8.95
C VAL A 66 -5.81 -4.19 8.04
N ALA A 67 -6.01 -2.97 8.53
CA ALA A 67 -5.76 -1.76 7.75
C ALA A 67 -4.29 -1.64 7.31
N LEU A 68 -3.34 -1.87 8.23
CA LEU A 68 -1.91 -1.85 7.91
C LEU A 68 -1.49 -2.94 6.94
N THR A 69 -2.07 -4.13 7.05
CA THR A 69 -1.78 -5.25 6.14
C THR A 69 -2.30 -4.94 4.74
N LEU A 70 -3.53 -4.43 4.62
CA LEU A 70 -4.09 -4.01 3.34
C LEU A 70 -3.32 -2.83 2.73
N TRP A 71 -2.91 -1.86 3.55
CA TRP A 71 -2.09 -0.75 3.08
C TRP A 71 -0.72 -1.21 2.57
N SER A 72 -0.10 -2.16 3.26
CA SER A 72 1.17 -2.76 2.82
C SER A 72 0.99 -3.51 1.48
N ALA A 73 -0.10 -4.26 1.33
CA ALA A 73 -0.45 -4.93 0.07
C ALA A 73 -0.65 -3.90 -1.06
N TRP A 74 -1.35 -2.80 -0.79
CA TRP A 74 -1.56 -1.70 -1.74
C TRP A 74 -0.23 -1.10 -2.23
N ILE A 75 0.68 -0.76 -1.30
CA ILE A 75 2.01 -0.24 -1.63
C ILE A 75 2.78 -1.25 -2.49
N ALA A 76 2.74 -2.54 -2.15
CA ALA A 76 3.41 -3.59 -2.89
C ALA A 76 2.81 -3.78 -4.30
N VAL A 77 1.50 -3.63 -4.48
CA VAL A 77 0.84 -3.65 -5.80
C VAL A 77 1.33 -2.49 -6.66
N ILE A 78 1.38 -1.26 -6.11
CA ILE A 78 1.90 -0.11 -6.85
C ILE A 78 3.37 -0.36 -7.25
N ALA A 79 4.19 -0.85 -6.32
CA ALA A 79 5.58 -1.19 -6.62
C ALA A 79 5.71 -2.26 -7.71
N LEU A 80 4.84 -3.28 -7.69
CA LEU A 80 4.79 -4.33 -8.72
C LEU A 80 4.48 -3.74 -10.09
N VAL A 81 3.45 -2.89 -10.19
CA VAL A 81 3.07 -2.22 -11.44
C VAL A 81 4.23 -1.35 -11.94
N VAL A 82 4.86 -0.57 -11.06
CA VAL A 82 6.00 0.29 -11.41
C VAL A 82 7.19 -0.52 -11.89
N GLN A 83 7.50 -1.65 -11.25
CA GLN A 83 8.58 -2.55 -11.69
C GLN A 83 8.26 -3.17 -13.06
N ALA A 84 7.00 -3.53 -13.32
CA ALA A 84 6.57 -4.03 -14.62
C ALA A 84 6.70 -2.95 -15.71
N LEU A 85 6.24 -1.72 -15.44
CA LEU A 85 6.35 -0.58 -16.36
C LEU A 85 7.80 -0.24 -16.69
N ARG A 86 8.66 -0.14 -15.67
CA ARG A 86 10.10 0.17 -15.85
C ARG A 86 10.87 -0.93 -16.57
N ARG A 87 10.36 -2.17 -16.54
CA ARG A 87 10.92 -3.27 -17.33
C ARG A 87 10.47 -3.22 -18.78
N ALA A 88 9.23 -2.82 -19.04
CA ALA A 88 8.69 -2.68 -20.39
C ALA A 88 9.27 -1.45 -21.12
N ASP A 89 9.48 -0.34 -20.41
CA ASP A 89 10.10 0.89 -20.93
C ASP A 89 11.27 1.33 -20.02
N PRO A 90 12.53 1.12 -20.45
CA PRO A 90 13.71 1.44 -19.66
C PRO A 90 14.08 2.93 -19.64
N ARG A 91 13.34 3.81 -20.35
CA ARG A 91 13.67 5.23 -20.47
C ARG A 91 13.73 5.93 -19.10
N PRO A 92 14.66 6.90 -18.91
CA PRO A 92 14.75 7.66 -17.66
C PRO A 92 13.45 8.38 -17.28
N THR A 93 12.71 8.87 -18.28
CA THR A 93 11.41 9.52 -18.11
C THR A 93 10.38 8.58 -17.47
N MET A 94 10.33 7.32 -17.90
CA MET A 94 9.45 6.30 -17.31
C MET A 94 9.82 6.06 -15.84
N ARG A 95 11.11 5.96 -15.52
CA ARG A 95 11.59 5.79 -14.13
C ARG A 95 11.16 6.94 -13.24
N ARG A 96 11.31 8.19 -13.70
CA ARG A 96 10.97 9.39 -12.94
C ARG A 96 9.46 9.48 -12.67
N TRP A 97 8.64 9.41 -13.72
CA TRP A 97 7.19 9.57 -13.58
C TRP A 97 6.53 8.41 -12.83
N SER A 98 6.93 7.16 -13.10
CA SER A 98 6.44 6.01 -12.32
C SER A 98 6.82 6.10 -10.84
N GLY A 99 7.96 6.71 -10.51
CA GLY A 99 8.36 6.96 -9.12
C GLY A 99 7.49 8.02 -8.44
N VAL A 100 7.26 9.16 -9.11
CA VAL A 100 6.42 10.24 -8.56
C VAL A 100 4.97 9.79 -8.40
N LEU A 101 4.38 9.26 -9.47
CA LEU A 101 2.98 8.79 -9.47
C LEU A 101 2.78 7.65 -8.49
N GLY A 102 3.73 6.72 -8.40
CA GLY A 102 3.67 5.62 -7.45
C GLY A 102 3.73 6.11 -6.00
N ALA A 103 4.61 7.06 -5.68
CA ALA A 103 4.70 7.64 -4.34
C ALA A 103 3.40 8.35 -3.94
N VAL A 104 2.81 9.17 -4.81
CA VAL A 104 1.49 9.77 -4.59
C VAL A 104 0.40 8.71 -4.46
N GLY A 105 0.47 7.64 -5.26
CA GLY A 105 -0.45 6.51 -5.22
C GLY A 105 -0.52 5.82 -3.85
N THR A 106 0.58 5.80 -3.09
CA THR A 106 0.61 5.17 -1.75
C THR A 106 -0.32 5.83 -0.73
N THR A 107 -0.70 7.10 -0.96
CA THR A 107 -1.55 7.86 -0.04
C THR A 107 -3.04 7.81 -0.42
N VAL A 108 -3.38 7.35 -1.63
CA VAL A 108 -4.75 7.36 -2.18
C VAL A 108 -5.79 6.68 -1.29
N PRO A 109 -5.54 5.51 -0.67
CA PRO A 109 -6.55 4.83 0.14
C PRO A 109 -7.10 5.70 1.28
N TRP A 110 -6.24 6.54 1.88
CA TRP A 110 -6.62 7.40 2.99
C TRP A 110 -7.58 8.52 2.57
N PHE A 111 -7.34 9.12 1.40
CA PHE A 111 -8.27 10.09 0.81
C PHE A 111 -9.62 9.44 0.48
N GLY A 112 -9.61 8.21 -0.04
CA GLY A 112 -10.82 7.45 -0.30
C GLY A 112 -11.65 7.18 0.96
N LEU A 113 -11.00 6.85 2.08
CA LEU A 113 -11.67 6.66 3.37
C LEU A 113 -12.30 7.95 3.89
N VAL A 114 -11.58 9.08 3.80
CA VAL A 114 -12.13 10.40 4.18
C VAL A 114 -13.32 10.76 3.31
N LEU A 115 -13.19 10.61 1.99
CA LEU A 115 -14.26 10.90 1.04
C LEU A 115 -15.49 10.03 1.29
N ALA A 116 -15.31 8.72 1.54
CA ALA A 116 -16.40 7.82 1.89
C ALA A 116 -17.11 8.22 3.20
N ASN A 117 -16.35 8.68 4.20
CA ASN A 117 -16.94 9.22 5.42
C ASN A 117 -17.76 10.48 5.17
N LEU A 118 -17.26 11.40 4.34
CA LEU A 118 -17.98 12.62 3.97
C LEU A 118 -19.30 12.31 3.26
N MET A 119 -19.29 11.40 2.28
CA MET A 119 -20.52 10.97 1.58
C MET A 119 -21.54 10.28 2.49
N ARG A 120 -21.08 9.63 3.57
CA ARG A 120 -21.97 9.00 4.55
C ARG A 120 -22.64 10.02 5.48
N SER A 121 -22.00 11.16 5.68
CA SER A 121 -22.47 12.22 6.59
C SER A 121 -23.39 13.25 5.95
N THR A 122 -23.57 13.20 4.63
CA THR A 122 -24.54 13.99 3.83
C THR A 122 -25.80 13.20 3.59
#